data_AF-A0A2T7HE69-F1
#
_entry.id   AF-A0A2T7HE69-F1
#
_cell.length_a   1.000
_cell.length_b   1.000
_cell.length_c   1.000
_cell.angle_alpha   90.00
_cell.angle_beta   90.00
_cell.angle_gamma   90.00
#
_symmetry.space_group_name_H-M   'P 1'
#
loop_
_entity.id
_entity.type
_entity.pdbx_description
1 polymer ?
#
loop_
_entity_poly.entity_id
_entity_poly.type
_entity_poly.pdbx_seq_one_letter_code
_entity_poly.pdbx_strand_id
1 'polypeptide(L)'
;MMVVIYAVIAVVFVVLGIGGIMYLDHRFSLAVGDRSFAMNGRRIETDDPFVRRQFRKFHAIRVAYCVALLALLFTVVSHVG
;
A
#
# COMPACT_ATOMS: atom_id res chain seq x y z
N MET A 1 -6.42 -19.28 23.90
CA MET A 1 -5.40 -18.20 23.79
C MET A 1 -4.86 -18.05 22.38
N MET A 2 -4.32 -19.09 21.75
CA MET A 2 -3.75 -19.00 20.39
C MET A 2 -4.73 -18.42 19.34
N VAL A 3 -5.97 -18.91 19.30
CA VAL A 3 -7.00 -18.40 18.36
C VAL A 3 -7.24 -16.89 18.52
N VAL A 4 -7.26 -16.38 19.75
CA VAL A 4 -7.47 -14.96 20.03
C VAL A 4 -6.29 -14.13 19.51
N ILE A 5 -5.05 -14.61 19.70
CA ILE A 5 -3.86 -13.93 19.21
C ILE A 5 -3.87 -13.84 17.68
N TYR A 6 -4.17 -14.96 16.99
CA TYR A 6 -4.28 -14.96 15.53
C TYR A 6 -5.42 -14.08 15.01
N ALA A 7 -6.55 -14.00 15.72
CA ALA A 7 -7.64 -13.09 15.38
C ALA A 7 -7.22 -11.62 15.47
N VAL A 8 -6.50 -11.24 16.52
CA VAL A 8 -5.96 -9.87 16.67
C VAL A 8 -4.96 -9.56 15.56
N ILE A 9 -4.04 -10.48 15.25
CA ILE A 9 -3.09 -10.32 14.15
C ILE A 9 -3.83 -10.10 12.83
N ALA A 10 -4.86 -10.89 12.53
CA ALA A 10 -5.65 -10.76 11.32
C ALA A 10 -6.29 -9.37 11.19
N VAL A 11 -6.92 -8.87 12.26
CA VAL A 11 -7.55 -7.54 12.26
C VAL A 11 -6.50 -6.44 12.02
N VAL A 12 -5.36 -6.50 12.72
CA VAL A 12 -4.28 -5.52 12.56
C VAL A 12 -3.75 -5.51 11.12
N PHE A 13 -3.51 -6.68 10.52
CA PHE A 13 -2.99 -6.77 9.15
C PHE A 13 -3.99 -6.32 8.09
N VAL A 14 -5.28 -6.56 8.29
CA VAL A 14 -6.33 -6.05 7.39
C VAL A 14 -6.37 -4.52 7.43
N VAL A 15 -6.36 -3.93 8.63
CA VAL A 15 -6.37 -2.48 8.80
C VAL A 15 -5.11 -1.84 8.21
N LEU A 16 -3.92 -2.40 8.48
CA LEU A 16 -2.67 -1.90 7.93
C LEU A 16 -2.59 -2.08 6.42
N GLY A 17 -3.02 -3.23 5.88
CA GLY A 17 -3.02 -3.50 4.45
C GLY A 17 -3.91 -2.53 3.69
N ILE A 18 -5.20 -2.47 4.03
CA ILE A 18 -6.17 -1.63 3.33
C ILE A 18 -5.90 -0.15 3.62
N GLY A 19 -5.73 0.22 4.89
CA GLY A 19 -5.51 1.60 5.31
C GLY A 19 -4.20 2.18 4.79
N GLY A 20 -3.12 1.42 4.81
CA GLY A 20 -1.82 1.86 4.29
C GLY A 20 -1.83 2.08 2.79
N ILE A 21 -2.51 1.22 2.03
CA ILE A 21 -2.67 1.39 0.57
C ILE A 21 -3.54 2.61 0.26
N MET A 22 -4.67 2.79 0.96
CA MET A 22 -5.52 3.98 0.80
C MET A 22 -4.76 5.27 1.14
N TYR A 23 -3.96 5.26 2.20
CA TYR A 23 -3.16 6.42 2.59
C TYR A 23 -2.13 6.78 1.51
N LEU A 24 -1.46 5.78 0.93
CA LEU A 24 -0.52 5.98 -0.17
C LEU A 24 -1.22 6.54 -1.43
N ASP A 25 -2.41 6.07 -1.75
CA ASP A 25 -3.21 6.62 -2.85
C ASP A 25 -3.66 8.04 -2.62
N HIS A 26 -4.09 8.36 -1.40
CA HIS A 26 -4.44 9.71 -1.03
C HIS A 26 -3.23 10.66 -1.16
N ARG A 27 -2.06 10.23 -0.69
CA ARG A 27 -0.82 11.00 -0.81
C ARG A 27 -0.35 11.15 -2.26
N PHE A 28 -0.57 10.14 -3.10
CA PHE A 28 -0.33 10.24 -4.54
C PHE A 28 -1.25 11.29 -5.18
N SER A 29 -2.56 11.24 -4.89
CA SER A 29 -3.53 12.22 -5.38
C SER A 29 -3.15 13.65 -4.97
N LEU A 30 -2.77 13.86 -3.71
CA LEU A 30 -2.26 15.16 -3.24
C LEU A 30 -0.98 15.61 -3.96
N ALA A 31 -0.06 14.69 -4.26
CA ALA A 31 1.20 15.00 -4.92
C ALA A 31 1.04 15.32 -6.41
N VAL A 32 -0.01 14.82 -7.06
CA VAL A 32 -0.33 15.10 -8.46
C VAL A 32 -1.16 16.39 -8.60
N GLY A 33 -1.96 16.75 -7.60
CA GLY A 33 -2.74 17.99 -7.56
C GLY A 33 -3.83 18.01 -8.66
N ASP A 34 -4.07 19.19 -9.26
CA ASP A 34 -5.10 19.41 -10.29
C ASP A 34 -4.72 18.90 -11.70
N ARG A 35 -3.64 18.13 -11.84
CA ARG A 35 -3.24 17.64 -13.17
C ARG A 35 -4.19 16.56 -13.65
N SER A 36 -4.59 16.63 -14.92
CA SER A 36 -5.44 15.61 -15.52
C SER A 36 -4.68 14.29 -15.70
N PHE A 37 -5.17 13.25 -15.04
CA PHE A 37 -4.70 11.88 -15.24
C PHE A 37 -5.91 10.95 -15.34
N ALA A 38 -5.90 10.07 -16.34
CA ALA A 38 -6.90 9.01 -16.46
C ALA A 38 -6.31 7.71 -15.93
N MET A 39 -7.03 7.05 -15.02
CA MET A 39 -6.62 5.78 -14.45
C MET A 39 -7.39 4.65 -15.12
N ASN A 40 -6.76 3.99 -16.10
CA ASN A 40 -7.31 2.82 -16.78
C ASN A 40 -6.83 1.54 -16.08
N GLY A 41 -7.51 1.19 -14.99
CA GLY A 41 -7.20 0.02 -14.17
C GLY A 41 -5.80 0.10 -13.55
N ARG A 42 -4.84 -0.67 -14.10
CA ARG A 42 -3.42 -0.69 -13.67
C ARG A 42 -2.52 0.25 -14.46
N ARG A 43 -3.02 0.90 -15.52
CA ARG A 43 -2.24 1.85 -16.35
C ARG A 43 -2.75 3.27 -16.13
N ILE A 44 -1.80 4.21 -16.01
CA ILE A 44 -2.10 5.63 -16.05
C ILE A 44 -1.91 6.11 -17.49
N GLU A 45 -2.99 6.66 -18.06
CA GLU A 45 -2.97 7.43 -19.29
C GLU A 45 -2.78 8.89 -18.93
N THR A 46 -1.56 9.38 -19.16
CA THR A 46 -1.20 10.78 -18.98
C THR A 46 0.03 11.06 -19.85
N ASP A 47 0.00 12.19 -20.56
CA ASP A 47 1.13 12.66 -21.37
C ASP A 47 2.17 13.41 -20.51
N ASP A 48 1.81 13.73 -19.27
CA ASP A 48 2.66 14.48 -18.34
C ASP A 48 3.82 13.62 -17.78
N PRO A 49 5.09 13.99 -18.06
CA PRO A 49 6.24 13.23 -17.58
C PRO A 49 6.39 13.27 -16.06
N PHE A 50 5.86 14.31 -15.41
CA PHE A 50 5.86 14.45 -13.95
C PHE A 50 4.95 13.42 -13.28
N VAL A 51 3.71 13.28 -13.77
CA VAL A 51 2.72 12.33 -13.22
C VAL A 51 3.21 10.88 -13.38
N ARG A 52 3.80 10.55 -14.55
CA ARG A 52 4.43 9.23 -14.77
C ARG A 52 5.59 8.93 -13.82
N ARG A 53 6.41 9.93 -13.46
CA ARG A 53 7.51 9.76 -12.49
C ARG A 53 6.97 9.58 -11.08
N GLN A 54 5.98 10.39 -10.67
CA GLN A 54 5.33 10.26 -9.37
C GLN A 54 4.64 8.90 -9.22
N PHE A 55 3.90 8.45 -10.24
CA PHE A 55 3.23 7.15 -10.20
C PHE A 55 4.21 6.00 -9.99
N ARG A 56 5.34 5.99 -10.71
CA ARG A 56 6.38 4.96 -10.49
C ARG A 56 6.95 4.99 -9.08
N LYS A 57 7.17 6.18 -8.50
CA LYS A 57 7.64 6.32 -7.12
C LYS A 57 6.63 5.78 -6.12
N PHE A 58 5.37 6.23 -6.19
CA PHE A 58 4.32 5.77 -5.27
C PHE A 58 4.00 4.28 -5.47
N HIS A 59 4.08 3.77 -6.69
CA HIS A 59 3.97 2.34 -6.96
C HIS A 59 5.10 1.55 -6.30
N ALA A 60 6.35 2.01 -6.42
CA ALA A 60 7.48 1.38 -5.75
C ALA A 60 7.33 1.41 -4.22
N ILE A 61 6.86 2.53 -3.64
CA ILE A 61 6.58 2.63 -2.20
C ILE A 61 5.46 1.67 -1.79
N ARG A 62 4.39 1.58 -2.57
CA ARG A 62 3.30 0.62 -2.33
C ARG A 62 3.81 -0.83 -2.33
N VAL A 63 4.63 -1.20 -3.31
CA VAL A 63 5.23 -2.54 -3.38
C VAL A 63 6.12 -2.78 -2.16
N ALA A 64 6.99 -1.83 -1.81
CA ALA A 64 7.85 -1.93 -0.64
C ALA A 64 7.04 -2.07 0.67
N TYR A 65 5.94 -1.33 0.80
CA TYR A 65 5.03 -1.43 1.95
C TYR A 65 4.38 -2.82 2.05
N CYS A 66 3.91 -3.38 0.94
CA CYS A 66 3.37 -4.74 0.93
C CYS A 66 4.44 -5.79 1.31
N VAL A 67 5.67 -5.65 0.80
CA VAL A 67 6.78 -6.55 1.17
C VAL A 67 7.12 -6.42 2.65
N ALA A 68 7.15 -5.20 3.19
CA ALA A 68 7.39 -4.96 4.61
C ALA A 68 6.29 -5.58 5.49
N LEU A 69 5.02 -5.48 5.08
CA LEU A 69 3.91 -6.15 5.77
C LEU A 69 4.08 -7.68 5.75
N LEU A 70 4.45 -8.26 4.61
CA LEU A 70 4.71 -9.70 4.54
C LEU A 70 5.86 -10.13 5.46
N ALA A 71 6.95 -9.37 5.49
CA ALA A 71 8.07 -9.63 6.41
C ALA A 71 7.62 -9.55 7.87
N LEU A 72 6.87 -8.50 8.23
CA LEU A 72 6.33 -8.32 9.58
C LEU A 72 5.41 -9.47 9.98
N LEU A 73 4.54 -9.93 9.06
CA LEU A 73 3.65 -11.06 9.32
C LEU A 73 4.44 -12.31 9.64
N PHE A 74 5.48 -12.59 8.84
CA PHE A 74 6.35 -13.74 9.06
C PHE A 74 7.06 -13.66 10.41
N THR A 75 7.62 -12.50 10.75
CA THR A 75 8.27 -12.26 12.04
C THR A 75 7.32 -12.48 13.21
N VAL A 76 6.10 -11.91 13.15
CA VAL A 76 5.12 -12.02 14.24
C VAL A 76 4.66 -13.45 14.41
N VAL A 77 4.32 -14.16 13.32
CA VAL A 77 3.87 -15.55 13.38
C VAL A 77 4.99 -16.46 13.93
N SER A 78 6.25 -16.23 13.56
CA SER A 78 7.39 -17.00 14.09
C SER A 78 7.67 -16.79 15.58
N HIS A 79 7.17 -15.72 16.21
CA HIS A 79 7.31 -15.49 17.65
C HIS A 79 6.10 -15.98 18.46
N VAL A 80 4.96 -16.22 17.79
CA VAL A 80 3.72 -16.68 18.42
C VAL A 80 3.61 -18.22 18.40
N GLY A 81 4.30 -18.90 17.49
CA GLY A 81 4.43 -20.36 17.43
C GLY A 81 5.45 -20.90 18.43
#